data_AF-A0A9J6FAL8-F1
#
_entry.id   AF-A0A9J6FAL8-F1
#
_cell.length_a   1.000
_cell.length_b   1.000
_cell.length_c   1.000
_cell.angle_alpha   90.00
_cell.angle_beta   90.00
_cell.angle_gamma   90.00
#
_symmetry.space_group_name_H-M   'P 1'
#
loop_
_entity.id
_entity.type
_entity.pdbx_description
1 polymer ?
#
loop_
_entity_poly.entity_id
_entity_poly.type
_entity_poly.pdbx_seq_one_letter_code
_entity_poly.pdbx_strand_id
1 'polypeptide(L)'
;MQPIGGACLCRRSGRAEETSFHILKKCISVHEPRCSRRNIIEHQIITKLQSRHPGAQGTSERLIRDGEGSAFLPDIVLCRADKVFILDVAVTWDATPVAVDGACTAKKEKYRSLVPVFSPKPVEVLGLAFSARGLVVPKTRRAARVVGVIEGELGWLAARTIVDRIIGLNRFARICC
;
A
#
# COMPACT_ATOMS: atom_id res chain seq x y z
N MET A 1 -24.63 -38.48 13.68
CA MET A 1 -24.47 -37.21 12.94
C MET A 1 -23.07 -36.67 13.22
N GLN A 2 -22.16 -36.69 12.26
CA GLN A 2 -20.88 -35.97 12.38
C GLN A 2 -21.15 -34.46 12.19
N PRO A 3 -20.44 -33.57 12.89
CA PRO A 3 -20.62 -32.14 12.71
C PRO A 3 -20.08 -31.76 11.32
N ILE A 4 -20.97 -31.31 10.44
CA ILE A 4 -20.60 -30.57 9.23
C ILE A 4 -20.22 -29.17 9.70
N GLY A 5 -18.95 -28.77 9.51
CA GLY A 5 -18.57 -27.36 9.60
C GLY A 5 -17.52 -26.99 10.65
N GLY A 6 -16.50 -27.82 10.87
CA GLY A 6 -15.26 -27.32 11.47
C GLY A 6 -14.54 -26.43 10.46
N ALA A 7 -14.45 -25.13 10.74
CA ALA A 7 -13.67 -24.18 9.95
C ALA A 7 -12.24 -24.74 9.76
N CYS A 8 -11.88 -25.10 8.53
CA CYS A 8 -10.57 -25.68 8.25
C CYS A 8 -9.49 -24.63 8.52
N LEU A 9 -8.53 -24.98 9.37
CA LEU A 9 -7.33 -24.18 9.54
C LEU A 9 -6.61 -24.06 8.19
N CYS A 10 -5.99 -22.90 7.96
CA CYS A 10 -5.20 -22.63 6.79
C CYS A 10 -4.19 -23.74 6.56
N ARG A 11 -4.31 -24.44 5.43
CA ARG A 11 -3.51 -25.62 5.09
C ARG A 11 -2.01 -25.36 5.00
N ARG A 12 -1.60 -24.09 4.95
CA ARG A 12 -0.19 -23.69 4.89
C ARG A 12 0.36 -23.16 6.20
N SER A 13 -0.42 -22.33 6.90
CA SER A 13 0.07 -21.70 8.13
C SER A 13 -0.41 -22.38 9.40
N GLY A 14 -1.55 -23.07 9.37
CA GLY A 14 -2.23 -23.62 10.55
C GLY A 14 -2.76 -22.57 11.56
N ARG A 15 -2.44 -21.29 11.38
CA ARG A 15 -2.66 -20.22 12.39
C ARG A 15 -4.07 -19.63 12.48
N ALA A 16 -4.90 -19.80 11.46
CA ALA A 16 -6.24 -19.23 11.40
C ALA A 16 -7.08 -19.98 10.37
N GLU A 17 -8.39 -19.78 10.37
CA GLU A 17 -9.31 -20.28 9.34
C GLU A 17 -8.85 -19.91 7.92
N GLU A 18 -8.94 -20.87 6.99
CA GLU A 18 -8.62 -20.67 5.59
C GLU A 18 -9.66 -19.80 4.88
N THR A 19 -9.55 -18.48 5.06
CA THR A 19 -10.36 -17.51 4.33
C THR A 19 -9.52 -16.74 3.33
N SER A 20 -10.15 -16.21 2.28
CA SER A 20 -9.48 -15.28 1.35
C SER A 20 -8.89 -14.07 2.07
N PHE A 21 -9.53 -13.62 3.16
CA PHE A 21 -8.99 -12.58 4.04
C PHE A 21 -7.69 -13.03 4.70
N HIS A 22 -7.69 -14.18 5.37
CA HIS A 22 -6.48 -14.75 5.98
C HIS A 22 -5.37 -14.89 4.94
N ILE A 23 -5.64 -15.60 3.83
CA ILE A 23 -4.67 -15.83 2.76
C ILE A 23 -4.08 -14.49 2.30
N LEU A 24 -4.90 -13.54 1.87
CA LEU A 24 -4.41 -12.33 1.20
C LEU A 24 -3.94 -11.22 2.14
N LYS A 25 -4.22 -11.28 3.45
CA LYS A 25 -3.84 -10.24 4.42
C LYS A 25 -2.88 -10.69 5.49
N LYS A 26 -2.97 -11.92 5.97
CA LYS A 26 -2.32 -12.37 7.20
C LYS A 26 -1.40 -13.56 7.00
N CYS A 27 -1.69 -14.42 6.02
CA CYS A 27 -0.95 -15.66 5.83
C CYS A 27 0.51 -15.37 5.50
N ILE A 28 1.41 -16.01 6.26
CA ILE A 28 2.85 -15.88 6.10
C ILE A 28 3.34 -16.49 4.79
N SER A 29 2.70 -17.57 4.32
CA SER A 29 3.06 -18.28 3.08
C SER A 29 2.91 -17.46 1.80
N VAL A 30 2.20 -16.32 1.87
CA VAL A 30 2.07 -15.38 0.75
C VAL A 30 2.59 -13.99 1.12
N HIS A 31 3.42 -13.86 2.15
CA HIS A 31 3.97 -12.58 2.58
C HIS A 31 4.78 -11.90 1.47
N GLU A 32 5.75 -12.59 0.87
CA GLU A 32 6.52 -12.08 -0.27
C GLU A 32 5.63 -11.67 -1.45
N PRO A 33 4.70 -12.53 -1.93
CA PRO A 33 3.71 -12.13 -2.92
C PRO A 33 2.82 -10.96 -2.51
N ARG A 34 2.68 -10.61 -1.23
CA ARG A 34 1.96 -9.42 -0.76
C ARG A 34 2.84 -8.18 -0.83
N CYS A 35 4.09 -8.27 -0.39
CA CYS A 35 5.05 -7.18 -0.47
C CYS A 35 5.31 -6.79 -1.93
N SER A 36 5.54 -7.76 -2.81
CA SER A 36 5.76 -7.52 -4.25
C SER A 36 4.64 -6.69 -4.91
N ARG A 37 3.38 -6.81 -4.46
CA ARG A 37 2.25 -6.00 -4.97
C ARG A 37 2.43 -4.52 -4.68
N ARG A 38 2.85 -4.23 -3.45
CA ARG A 38 3.10 -2.87 -2.99
C ARG A 38 4.27 -2.27 -3.75
N ASN A 39 5.36 -3.03 -3.92
CA ASN A 39 6.55 -2.60 -4.65
C ASN A 39 6.26 -2.24 -6.12
N ILE A 40 5.34 -2.95 -6.78
CA ILE A 40 4.92 -2.61 -8.15
C ILE A 40 4.21 -1.25 -8.19
N ILE A 41 3.30 -1.00 -7.23
CA ILE A 41 2.60 0.28 -7.13
C ILE A 41 3.60 1.41 -6.87
N GLU A 42 4.52 1.20 -5.92
CA GLU A 42 5.59 2.15 -5.58
C GLU A 42 6.45 2.50 -6.80
N HIS A 43 6.98 1.48 -7.48
CA HIS A 43 7.82 1.64 -8.66
C HIS A 43 7.11 2.43 -9.76
N GLN A 44 5.83 2.16 -9.99
CA GLN A 44 5.04 2.85 -11.00
C GLN A 44 4.83 4.32 -10.63
N ILE A 45 4.49 4.62 -9.37
CA ILE A 45 4.36 6.00 -8.90
C ILE A 45 5.68 6.76 -9.08
N ILE A 46 6.81 6.18 -8.66
CA ILE A 46 8.14 6.79 -8.80
C ILE A 46 8.47 7.06 -10.27
N THR A 47 8.32 6.04 -11.12
CA THR A 47 8.62 6.12 -12.57
C THR A 47 7.82 7.24 -13.23
N LYS A 48 6.50 7.29 -12.96
CA LYS A 48 5.62 8.32 -13.53
C LYS A 48 5.99 9.70 -13.04
N LEU A 49 6.32 9.85 -11.77
CA LEU A 49 6.70 11.15 -11.22
C LEU A 49 8.00 11.66 -11.83
N GLN A 50 9.03 10.80 -11.91
CA GLN A 50 10.32 11.14 -12.52
C GLN A 50 10.17 11.56 -13.99
N SER A 51 9.25 10.92 -14.74
CA SER A 51 8.99 11.30 -16.13
C SER A 51 8.36 12.69 -16.29
N ARG A 52 7.62 13.18 -15.29
CA ARG A 52 6.90 14.46 -15.34
C ARG A 52 7.64 15.61 -14.66
N HIS A 53 8.55 15.28 -13.74
CA HIS A 53 9.33 16.25 -12.99
C HIS A 53 10.81 15.91 -13.12
N PRO A 54 11.48 16.38 -14.19
CA PRO A 54 12.92 16.22 -14.34
C PRO A 54 13.65 16.76 -13.11
N GLY A 55 14.45 15.92 -12.46
CA GLY A 55 15.15 16.24 -11.22
C GLY A 55 14.43 15.84 -9.93
N ALA A 56 13.19 15.33 -9.99
CA ALA A 56 12.57 14.69 -8.85
C ALA A 56 13.27 13.36 -8.53
N GLN A 57 13.57 13.15 -7.25
CA GLN A 57 14.16 11.90 -6.76
C GLN A 57 13.11 11.13 -5.97
N GLY A 58 12.93 9.85 -6.29
CA GLY A 58 12.07 8.96 -5.54
C GLY A 58 12.86 7.81 -4.95
N THR A 59 12.63 7.51 -3.68
CA THR A 59 13.19 6.33 -3.02
C THR A 59 12.06 5.46 -2.49
N SER A 60 12.13 4.16 -2.72
CA SER A 60 11.24 3.15 -2.13
C SER A 60 11.81 2.61 -0.83
N GLU A 61 10.95 2.31 0.15
CA GLU A 61 11.28 1.59 1.39
C GLU A 61 12.55 2.11 2.10
N ARG A 62 12.68 3.43 2.26
CA ARG A 62 13.83 4.04 2.93
C ARG A 62 13.60 4.14 4.44
N LEU A 63 14.48 3.54 5.24
CA LEU A 63 14.44 3.69 6.70
C LEU A 63 14.77 5.13 7.08
N ILE A 64 13.89 5.79 7.83
CA ILE A 64 14.04 7.16 8.30
C ILE A 64 13.77 7.18 9.79
N ARG A 65 14.63 7.85 10.55
CA ARG A 65 14.41 8.09 11.97
C ARG A 65 13.87 9.49 12.18
N ASP A 66 12.90 9.64 13.08
CA ASP A 66 12.46 10.96 13.52
C ASP A 66 13.43 11.56 14.55
N GLY A 67 13.09 12.75 15.05
CA GLY A 67 13.90 13.46 16.05
C GLY A 67 13.99 12.75 17.41
N GLU A 68 13.11 11.78 17.68
CA GLU A 68 13.09 10.97 18.90
C GLU A 68 13.81 9.62 18.70
N GLY A 69 14.31 9.34 17.49
CA GLY A 69 15.00 8.11 17.14
C GLY A 69 14.09 6.95 16.71
N SER A 70 12.77 7.16 16.68
CA SER A 70 11.78 6.18 16.21
C SER A 70 11.98 5.91 14.73
N ALA A 71 12.02 4.63 14.35
CA ALA A 71 12.32 4.21 13.00
C ALA A 71 11.06 3.98 12.17
N PHE A 72 11.00 4.60 11.00
CA PHE A 72 9.90 4.54 10.06
C PHE A 72 10.37 4.05 8.70
N LEU A 73 9.51 3.33 8.00
CA LEU A 73 9.76 2.81 6.66
C LEU A 73 8.56 3.17 5.77
N PRO A 74 8.44 4.42 5.31
CA PRO A 74 7.44 4.79 4.32
C PRO A 74 7.71 4.06 3.01
N ASP A 75 6.63 3.75 2.29
CA ASP A 75 6.71 3.08 0.99
C ASP A 75 7.46 3.94 -0.04
N ILE A 76 7.19 5.25 -0.08
CA ILE A 76 7.85 6.18 -1.01
C ILE A 76 8.18 7.50 -0.33
N VAL A 77 9.39 8.00 -0.58
CA VAL A 77 9.74 9.41 -0.35
C VAL A 77 10.11 10.05 -1.67
N LEU A 78 9.42 11.13 -2.01
CA LEU A 78 9.59 11.89 -3.25
C LEU A 78 10.14 13.26 -2.91
N CYS A 79 11.36 13.56 -3.33
CA CYS A 79 12.02 14.83 -3.15
C CYS A 79 11.96 15.63 -4.44
N ARG A 80 11.28 16.78 -4.42
CA ARG A 80 11.36 17.82 -5.45
C ARG A 80 12.27 18.95 -4.98
N ALA A 81 12.51 19.92 -5.88
CA ALA A 81 13.31 21.10 -5.55
C ALA A 81 12.69 21.89 -4.39
N ASP A 82 11.37 22.08 -4.46
CA ASP A 82 10.56 22.93 -3.58
C ASP A 82 9.90 22.18 -2.41
N LYS A 83 9.68 20.86 -2.53
CA LYS A 83 8.85 20.12 -1.58
C LYS A 83 9.22 18.64 -1.47
N VAL A 84 8.98 18.04 -0.30
CA VAL A 84 9.10 16.60 -0.07
C VAL A 84 7.71 16.00 0.12
N PHE A 85 7.46 14.84 -0.48
CA PHE A 85 6.25 14.05 -0.25
C PHE A 85 6.62 12.71 0.36
N ILE A 86 5.92 12.35 1.42
CA ILE A 86 6.01 11.02 2.05
C ILE A 86 4.72 10.29 1.70
N LEU A 87 4.81 9.21 0.96
CA LEU A 87 3.65 8.44 0.53
C LEU A 87 3.68 7.05 1.12
N ASP A 88 2.51 6.56 1.47
CA ASP A 88 2.34 5.19 1.91
C ASP A 88 1.04 4.59 1.37
N VAL A 89 1.19 3.40 0.80
CA VAL A 89 0.18 2.66 0.08
C VAL A 89 -0.50 1.67 1.03
N ALA A 90 -1.79 1.84 1.20
CA ALA A 90 -2.64 0.91 1.91
C ALA A 90 -3.57 0.20 0.92
N VAL A 91 -3.70 -1.11 1.06
CA VAL A 91 -4.82 -1.84 0.46
C VAL A 91 -5.72 -2.28 1.60
N THR A 92 -6.99 -1.90 1.63
CA THR A 92 -7.94 -2.38 2.64
C THR A 92 -8.61 -3.67 2.18
N TRP A 93 -9.10 -4.49 3.12
CA TRP A 93 -10.00 -5.59 2.76
C TRP A 93 -11.42 -5.06 2.58
N ASP A 94 -11.83 -4.22 3.53
CA ASP A 94 -13.14 -3.57 3.52
C ASP A 94 -13.26 -2.61 2.34
N ALA A 95 -14.40 -2.71 1.65
CA ALA A 95 -14.69 -1.91 0.46
C ALA A 95 -15.58 -0.70 0.76
N THR A 96 -15.80 -0.36 2.03
CA THR A 96 -16.56 0.85 2.36
C THR A 96 -15.68 2.08 2.13
N PRO A 97 -16.21 3.17 1.55
CA PRO A 97 -15.46 4.42 1.39
C PRO A 97 -14.87 4.91 2.71
N VAL A 98 -15.62 4.76 3.82
CA VAL A 98 -15.18 5.17 5.16
C VAL A 98 -13.92 4.42 5.60
N ALA A 99 -13.86 3.09 5.41
CA ALA A 99 -12.69 2.31 5.82
C ALA A 99 -11.45 2.64 4.98
N VAL A 100 -11.62 2.84 3.67
CA VAL A 100 -10.52 3.22 2.77
C VAL A 100 -10.01 4.64 3.08
N ASP A 101 -10.93 5.57 3.35
CA ASP A 101 -10.59 6.94 3.73
C ASP A 101 -9.90 7.02 5.11
N GLY A 102 -10.36 6.21 6.06
CA GLY A 102 -9.72 6.00 7.36
C GLY A 102 -8.29 5.50 7.21
N ALA A 103 -8.04 4.56 6.30
CA ALA A 103 -6.69 4.06 6.01
C ALA A 103 -5.75 5.15 5.47
N CYS A 104 -6.23 6.05 4.61
CA CYS A 104 -5.45 7.22 4.17
C CYS A 104 -5.03 8.08 5.38
N THR A 105 -5.98 8.34 6.26
CA THR A 105 -5.79 9.20 7.44
C THR A 105 -4.81 8.58 8.43
N ALA A 106 -4.96 7.28 8.70
CA ALA A 106 -4.05 6.55 9.59
C ALA A 106 -2.60 6.55 9.09
N LYS A 107 -2.39 6.37 7.77
CA LYS A 107 -1.04 6.46 7.19
C LYS A 107 -0.46 7.86 7.28
N LYS A 108 -1.27 8.89 7.02
CA LYS A 108 -0.85 10.28 7.19
C LYS A 108 -0.37 10.56 8.61
N GLU A 109 -1.15 10.13 9.62
CA GLU A 109 -0.79 10.36 11.01
C GLU A 109 0.45 9.57 11.42
N LYS A 110 0.59 8.32 10.95
CA LYS A 110 1.75 7.45 11.22
C LYS A 110 3.08 8.14 10.90
N TYR A 111 3.17 8.87 9.79
CA TYR A 111 4.44 9.49 9.35
C TYR A 111 4.51 10.98 9.63
N ARG A 112 3.59 11.53 10.43
CA ARG A 112 3.57 12.96 10.76
C ARG A 112 4.84 13.40 11.49
N SER A 113 5.42 12.55 12.32
CA SER A 113 6.68 12.84 13.04
C SER A 113 7.90 12.96 12.12
N LEU A 114 7.79 12.54 10.85
CA LEU A 114 8.87 12.69 9.87
C LEU A 114 8.93 14.09 9.24
N VAL A 115 7.89 14.93 9.40
CA VAL A 115 7.86 16.28 8.80
C VAL A 115 9.09 17.13 9.18
N PRO A 116 9.51 17.20 10.46
CA PRO A 116 10.68 17.99 10.85
C PRO A 116 12.01 17.49 10.27
N VAL A 117 12.11 16.19 9.92
CA VAL A 117 13.34 15.55 9.44
C VAL A 117 13.83 16.14 8.11
N PHE A 118 12.92 16.69 7.32
CA PHE A 118 13.22 17.24 5.98
C PHE A 118 13.28 18.78 5.94
N SER A 119 13.33 19.43 7.11
CA SER A 119 13.53 20.88 7.22
C SER A 119 14.81 21.33 6.49
N PRO A 120 14.83 22.48 5.79
CA PRO A 120 13.78 23.51 5.72
C PRO A 120 12.71 23.25 4.64
N LYS A 121 12.76 22.13 3.91
CA LYS A 121 11.79 21.88 2.83
C LYS A 121 10.40 21.60 3.43
N PRO A 122 9.33 22.17 2.85
CA PRO A 122 7.98 21.79 3.21
C PRO A 122 7.75 20.31 2.90
N VAL A 123 7.04 19.62 3.80
CA VAL A 123 6.73 18.19 3.66
C VAL A 123 5.23 17.98 3.66
N GLU A 124 4.76 17.12 2.75
CA GLU A 124 3.39 16.64 2.75
C GLU A 124 3.34 15.13 2.86
N VAL A 125 2.64 14.65 3.88
CA VAL A 125 2.40 13.22 4.09
C VAL A 125 1.07 12.82 3.47
N LEU A 126 1.11 11.82 2.60
CA LEU A 126 0.00 11.40 1.75
C LEU A 126 -0.27 9.90 1.92
N GLY A 127 -1.50 9.56 2.32
CA GLY A 127 -1.97 8.18 2.29
C GLY A 127 -2.62 7.85 0.94
N LEU A 128 -2.17 6.78 0.30
CA LEU A 128 -2.81 6.23 -0.90
C LEU A 128 -3.51 4.92 -0.53
N ALA A 129 -4.84 4.95 -0.40
CA ALA A 129 -5.60 3.77 -0.02
C ALA A 129 -6.48 3.27 -1.16
N PHE A 130 -6.39 1.97 -1.40
CA PHE A 130 -7.19 1.26 -2.38
C PHE A 130 -8.00 0.19 -1.67
N SER A 131 -9.25 -0.02 -2.04
CA SER A 131 -9.94 -1.22 -1.57
C SER A 131 -9.47 -2.45 -2.31
N ALA A 132 -9.75 -3.57 -1.68
CA ALA A 132 -9.71 -4.90 -2.26
C ALA A 132 -10.30 -5.05 -3.66
N ARG A 133 -11.29 -4.22 -3.97
CA ARG A 133 -12.14 -4.32 -5.15
C ARG A 133 -11.92 -3.12 -6.08
N GLY A 134 -10.80 -2.42 -5.93
CA GLY A 134 -10.45 -1.27 -6.77
C GLY A 134 -11.22 0.01 -6.44
N LEU A 135 -11.86 0.12 -5.28
CA LEU A 135 -12.43 1.41 -4.84
C LEU A 135 -11.29 2.38 -4.56
N VAL A 136 -11.41 3.58 -5.12
CA VAL A 136 -10.51 4.70 -4.89
C VAL A 136 -11.29 5.87 -4.32
N VAL A 137 -10.96 6.27 -3.09
CA VAL A 137 -11.62 7.38 -2.40
C VAL A 137 -11.11 8.74 -2.86
N PRO A 138 -11.90 9.82 -2.70
CA PRO A 138 -11.49 11.17 -3.08
C PRO A 138 -10.16 11.64 -2.46
N LYS A 139 -9.82 11.21 -1.23
CA LYS A 139 -8.50 11.52 -0.62
C LYS A 139 -7.35 10.93 -1.42
N THR A 140 -7.44 9.66 -1.82
CA THR A 140 -6.42 9.01 -2.66
C THR A 140 -6.32 9.67 -4.04
N ARG A 141 -7.45 10.03 -4.65
CA ARG A 141 -7.44 10.78 -5.93
C ARG A 141 -6.70 12.12 -5.80
N ARG A 142 -7.00 12.88 -4.75
CA ARG A 142 -6.33 14.16 -4.48
C ARG A 142 -4.82 13.97 -4.25
N ALA A 143 -4.44 13.03 -3.38
CA ALA A 143 -3.04 12.72 -3.11
C ALA A 143 -2.29 12.28 -4.37
N ALA A 144 -2.87 11.40 -5.18
CA ALA A 144 -2.31 10.94 -6.44
C ALA A 144 -2.07 12.11 -7.42
N ARG A 145 -3.05 13.02 -7.57
CA ARG A 145 -2.91 14.20 -8.43
C ARG A 145 -1.80 15.15 -7.99
N VAL A 146 -1.65 15.37 -6.67
CA VAL A 146 -0.58 16.22 -6.11
C VAL A 146 0.81 15.72 -6.53
N VAL A 147 0.98 14.40 -6.59
CA VAL A 147 2.25 13.78 -7.00
C VAL A 147 2.35 13.51 -8.50
N GLY A 148 1.37 13.97 -9.29
CA GLY A 148 1.39 13.91 -10.75
C GLY A 148 0.83 12.63 -11.38
N VAL A 149 0.14 11.79 -10.60
CA VAL A 149 -0.55 10.60 -11.12
C VAL A 149 -1.90 11.00 -11.71
N ILE A 150 -2.13 10.66 -12.97
CA ILE A 150 -3.39 11.00 -13.69
C ILE A 150 -4.47 9.93 -13.45
N GLU A 151 -5.73 10.25 -13.78
CA GLU A 151 -6.88 9.37 -13.51
C GLU A 151 -6.77 7.99 -14.18
N GLY A 152 -6.27 7.92 -15.41
CA GLY A 152 -6.05 6.63 -16.10
C GLY A 152 -5.02 5.75 -15.39
N GLU A 153 -3.94 6.35 -14.88
CA GLU A 153 -2.91 5.66 -14.11
C GLU A 153 -3.46 5.21 -12.74
N LEU A 154 -4.26 6.06 -12.10
CA LEU A 154 -4.90 5.72 -10.84
C LEU A 154 -5.91 4.58 -10.99
N GLY A 155 -6.67 4.55 -12.09
CA GLY A 155 -7.52 3.43 -12.48
C GLY A 155 -6.72 2.15 -12.69
N TRP A 156 -5.58 2.23 -13.37
CA TRP A 156 -4.67 1.10 -13.54
C TRP A 156 -4.11 0.59 -12.20
N LEU A 157 -3.69 1.49 -11.30
CA LEU A 157 -3.22 1.14 -9.96
C LEU A 157 -4.33 0.44 -9.15
N ALA A 158 -5.55 0.95 -9.22
CA ALA A 158 -6.70 0.32 -8.57
C ALA A 158 -7.00 -1.07 -9.13
N ALA A 159 -7.02 -1.22 -10.46
CA ALA A 159 -7.21 -2.52 -11.12
C ALA A 159 -6.09 -3.51 -10.75
N ARG A 160 -4.85 -3.03 -10.64
CA ARG A 160 -3.70 -3.84 -10.24
C ARG A 160 -3.90 -4.46 -8.86
N THR A 161 -4.51 -3.73 -7.92
CA THR A 161 -4.83 -4.29 -6.58
C THR A 161 -5.78 -5.49 -6.62
N ILE A 162 -6.65 -5.58 -7.64
CA ILE A 162 -7.55 -6.71 -7.88
C ILE A 162 -6.78 -7.87 -8.50
N VAL A 163 -6.03 -7.60 -9.58
CA VAL A 163 -5.24 -8.62 -10.30
C VAL A 163 -4.25 -9.31 -9.37
N ASP A 164 -3.55 -8.55 -8.53
CA ASP A 164 -2.56 -9.11 -7.61
C ASP A 164 -3.17 -10.00 -6.52
N ARG A 165 -4.46 -9.80 -6.20
CA ARG A 165 -5.18 -10.72 -5.31
C ARG A 165 -5.46 -12.04 -5.99
N ILE A 166 -5.89 -12.00 -7.24
CA ILE A 166 -6.11 -13.20 -8.05
C ILE A 166 -4.79 -13.97 -8.18
N ILE A 167 -3.68 -13.29 -8.46
CA ILE A 167 -2.35 -13.90 -8.48
C ILE A 167 -1.99 -14.50 -7.12
N GLY A 168 -2.23 -13.77 -6.03
CA GLY A 168 -1.96 -14.23 -4.67
C GLY A 168 -2.75 -15.49 -4.28
N LEU A 169 -4.05 -15.53 -4.60
CA LEU A 169 -4.90 -16.70 -4.38
C LEU A 169 -4.46 -17.87 -5.25
N ASN A 170 -4.16 -17.64 -6.53
CA ASN A 170 -3.66 -18.69 -7.42
C ASN A 170 -2.33 -19.28 -6.93
N ARG A 171 -1.39 -18.45 -6.47
CA ARG A 171 -0.14 -18.94 -5.86
C ARG A 171 -0.40 -19.74 -4.58
N PHE A 172 -1.34 -19.30 -3.76
CA PHE A 172 -1.76 -20.04 -2.58
C PHE A 172 -2.46 -21.38 -2.93
N ALA A 173 -3.17 -21.45 -4.04
CA ALA A 173 -3.79 -22.69 -4.51
C ALA A 173 -2.79 -23.66 -5.18
N ARG A 174 -1.76 -23.13 -5.86
CA ARG A 174 -0.83 -23.92 -6.69
C ARG A 174 0.35 -24.57 -5.98
N ILE A 175 0.75 -24.14 -4.79
CA ILE A 175 1.84 -24.83 -4.04
C ILE A 175 1.23 -25.98 -3.22
N CYS A 176 0.55 -26.86 -3.96
CA CYS A 176 0.04 -28.16 -3.55
C CYS A 176 0.33 -29.11 -4.70
N CYS A 177 1.61 -29.42 -4.90
CA CYS A 177 2.18 -30.63 -5.48
C CYS A 177 3.58 -30.76 -4.87
#